data_AF-A0A545VBJ3-F1
#
_entry.id   AF-A0A545VBJ3-F1
#
_cell.length_a   1.000
_cell.length_b   1.000
_cell.length_c   1.000
_cell.angle_alpha   90.00
_cell.angle_beta   90.00
_cell.angle_gamma   90.00
#
_symmetry.space_group_name_H-M   'P 1'
#
loop_
_entity.id
_entity.type
_entity.pdbx_description
1 polymer ?
#
loop_
_entity_poly.entity_id
_entity_poly.type
_entity_poly.pdbx_seq_one_letter_code
_entity_poly.pdbx_strand_id
1 'polypeptide(L)'
;MTLPTLSKYPALNNLERQAGVPKAYAVIGVAALYFFLIIFNLGGQLLTNFAGFVIPGYYSLAALFTDTKDDDTQWLTYWVVFAFFSVVESFFNIVYWFPFYFVFKFVFLLWLSLPMFRGAEIIFRSFLAPTLSRYFKGGSSSANLRSKADAAVNKSD
;
A
#
# COMPACT_ATOMS: atom_id res chain seq x y z
N MET A 1 9.92 -32.47 -13.75
CA MET A 1 8.61 -32.07 -13.18
C MET A 1 8.23 -30.73 -13.80
N THR A 2 7.42 -30.78 -14.86
CA THR A 2 7.10 -29.68 -15.77
C THR A 2 5.97 -28.82 -15.21
N LEU A 3 6.22 -27.53 -14.95
CA LEU A 3 5.18 -26.57 -14.56
C LEU A 3 4.38 -26.13 -15.80
N PRO A 4 3.07 -26.44 -15.91
CA PRO A 4 2.32 -26.32 -17.16
C PRO A 4 1.50 -25.01 -17.29
N THR A 5 2.01 -23.86 -16.86
CA THR A 5 1.20 -22.61 -16.84
C THR A 5 1.72 -21.46 -17.72
N LEU A 6 2.80 -21.63 -18.47
CA LEU A 6 3.41 -20.56 -19.28
C LEU A 6 2.91 -20.44 -20.73
N SER A 7 2.02 -21.32 -21.23
CA SER A 7 1.55 -21.28 -22.62
C SER A 7 0.39 -20.31 -22.88
N LYS A 8 -0.08 -19.58 -21.87
CA LYS A 8 -1.35 -18.82 -21.94
C LYS A 8 -1.24 -17.50 -22.71
N TYR A 9 -0.03 -17.01 -23.01
CA TYR A 9 0.18 -15.72 -23.68
C TYR A 9 1.22 -15.82 -24.82
N PRO A 10 0.79 -15.90 -26.09
CA PRO A 10 1.70 -15.99 -27.23
C PRO A 10 2.58 -14.73 -27.41
N ALA A 11 2.13 -13.57 -26.90
CA ALA A 11 2.94 -12.35 -26.85
C ALA A 11 4.18 -12.48 -25.94
N LEU A 12 4.12 -13.28 -24.86
CA LEU A 12 5.25 -13.50 -23.95
C LEU A 12 6.35 -14.37 -24.57
N ASN A 13 5.99 -15.28 -25.49
CA ASN A 13 6.95 -16.24 -26.07
C ASN A 13 7.80 -15.61 -27.18
N ASN A 14 7.27 -14.61 -27.89
CA ASN A 14 8.00 -13.88 -28.93
C ASN A 14 8.98 -12.86 -28.35
N LEU A 15 8.67 -12.28 -27.19
CA LEU A 15 9.57 -11.38 -26.46
C LEU A 15 10.71 -12.14 -25.76
N GLU A 16 10.45 -13.37 -25.32
CA GLU A 16 11.46 -14.25 -24.71
C GLU A 16 12.53 -14.73 -25.70
N ARG A 17 12.16 -14.92 -26.98
CA ARG A 17 13.10 -15.32 -28.04
C ARG A 17 14.01 -14.20 -28.53
N GLN A 18 13.60 -12.94 -28.43
CA GLN A 18 14.35 -11.80 -28.98
C GLN A 18 15.40 -11.23 -28.01
N ALA A 19 15.24 -11.44 -26.69
CA ALA A 19 16.04 -10.71 -25.70
C ALA A 19 17.27 -11.47 -25.18
N GLY A 20 17.37 -12.79 -25.31
CA GLY A 20 18.59 -13.58 -24.98
C GLY A 20 19.15 -13.47 -23.54
N VAL A 21 18.60 -12.60 -22.71
CA VAL A 21 19.03 -12.34 -21.32
C VAL A 21 17.99 -13.00 -20.40
N PRO A 22 18.42 -13.79 -19.40
CA PRO A 22 17.47 -14.39 -18.47
C PRO A 22 16.65 -13.30 -17.78
N LYS A 23 15.32 -13.43 -17.83
CA LYS A 23 14.32 -12.45 -17.34
C LYS A 23 14.63 -11.91 -15.94
N ALA A 24 15.26 -12.74 -15.09
CA ALA A 24 15.70 -12.36 -13.75
C ALA A 24 16.72 -11.21 -13.75
N TYR A 25 17.72 -11.21 -14.64
CA TYR A 25 18.76 -10.17 -14.67
C TYR A 25 18.21 -8.81 -15.11
N ALA A 26 17.25 -8.81 -16.04
CA ALA A 26 16.58 -7.58 -16.44
C ALA A 26 15.78 -6.97 -15.28
N VAL A 27 15.03 -7.79 -14.53
CA VAL A 27 14.28 -7.33 -13.35
C VAL A 27 15.22 -6.84 -12.25
N ILE A 28 16.30 -7.57 -11.98
CA ILE A 28 17.31 -7.17 -10.99
C ILE A 28 18.00 -5.87 -11.41
N GLY A 29 18.33 -5.71 -12.69
CA GLY A 29 18.94 -4.49 -13.22
C GLY A 29 18.01 -3.27 -13.11
N VAL A 30 16.73 -3.42 -13.44
CA VAL A 30 15.73 -2.35 -13.27
C VAL A 30 15.53 -2.02 -11.80
N ALA A 31 15.45 -3.02 -10.92
CA ALA A 31 15.33 -2.80 -9.48
C ALA A 31 16.58 -2.10 -8.90
N ALA A 32 17.77 -2.51 -9.32
CA ALA A 32 19.03 -1.90 -8.89
C ALA A 32 19.14 -0.45 -9.38
N LEU A 33 18.78 -0.17 -10.64
CA LEU A 33 18.73 1.19 -11.18
C LEU A 33 17.72 2.04 -10.41
N TYR A 34 16.55 1.49 -10.10
CA TYR A 34 15.52 2.17 -9.32
C TYR A 34 16.00 2.55 -7.91
N PHE A 35 16.64 1.61 -7.20
CA PHE A 35 17.26 1.87 -5.91
C PHE A 35 18.39 2.91 -6.00
N PHE A 36 19.21 2.81 -7.05
CA PHE A 36 20.28 3.78 -7.32
C PHE A 36 19.70 5.20 -7.50
N LEU A 37 18.64 5.36 -8.30
CA LEU A 37 17.98 6.66 -8.49
C LEU A 37 17.44 7.24 -7.17
N ILE A 38 16.89 6.39 -6.29
CA ILE A 38 16.43 6.79 -4.95
C ILE A 38 17.61 7.25 -4.07
N ILE A 39 18.73 6.51 -4.06
CA ILE A 39 19.93 6.82 -3.26
C ILE A 39 20.55 8.15 -3.71
N PHE A 40 20.61 8.39 -5.02
CA PHE A 40 21.13 9.64 -5.59
C PHE A 40 20.13 10.80 -5.56
N ASN A 41 18.98 10.60 -4.89
CA ASN A 41 17.94 11.62 -4.73
C ASN A 41 17.33 12.13 -6.07
N LEU A 42 17.51 11.37 -7.16
CA LEU A 42 17.06 11.76 -8.49
C LEU A 42 15.58 11.39 -8.66
N GLY A 43 14.68 12.31 -8.27
CA GLY A 43 13.24 12.06 -8.27
C GLY A 43 12.77 11.12 -7.15
N GLY A 44 13.51 11.05 -6.04
CA GLY A 44 13.24 10.14 -4.92
C GLY A 44 11.82 10.23 -4.37
N GLN A 45 11.23 11.43 -4.30
CA GLN A 45 9.84 11.61 -3.85
C GLN A 45 8.82 10.95 -4.78
N LEU A 46 8.99 11.12 -6.09
CA LEU A 46 8.09 10.53 -7.08
C LEU A 46 8.26 9.02 -7.13
N LEU A 47 9.51 8.53 -7.15
CA LEU A 47 9.81 7.10 -7.15
C LEU A 47 9.21 6.43 -5.92
N THR A 48 9.56 6.88 -4.71
CA THR A 48 9.06 6.27 -3.46
C THR A 48 7.54 6.32 -3.33
N ASN A 49 6.88 7.41 -3.74
CA ASN A 49 5.42 7.49 -3.76
C ASN A 49 4.82 6.52 -4.79
N PHE A 50 5.44 6.38 -5.96
CA PHE A 50 4.97 5.47 -6.99
C PHE A 50 5.06 4.01 -6.53
N ALA A 51 6.17 3.59 -5.91
CA ALA A 51 6.28 2.25 -5.31
C ALA A 51 5.26 2.06 -4.18
N GLY A 52 5.15 3.05 -3.29
CA GLY A 52 4.20 3.05 -2.18
C GLY A 52 2.73 3.06 -2.59
N PHE A 53 2.43 3.39 -3.85
CA PHE A 53 1.08 3.37 -4.42
C PHE A 53 0.82 2.11 -5.26
N VAL A 54 1.73 1.77 -6.17
CA VAL A 54 1.53 0.70 -7.17
C VAL A 54 1.57 -0.68 -6.55
N ILE A 55 2.51 -0.94 -5.63
CA ILE A 55 2.64 -2.24 -4.96
C ILE A 55 1.37 -2.59 -4.18
N PRO A 56 0.96 -1.80 -3.17
CA PRO A 56 -0.27 -2.08 -2.43
C PRO A 56 -1.52 -1.89 -3.28
N GLY A 57 -1.52 -1.03 -4.31
CA GLY A 57 -2.63 -0.89 -5.25
C GLY A 57 -2.88 -2.17 -6.05
N TYR A 58 -1.82 -2.80 -6.55
CA TYR A 58 -1.94 -4.10 -7.22
C TYR A 58 -2.47 -5.18 -6.28
N TYR A 59 -1.94 -5.27 -5.06
CA TYR A 59 -2.42 -6.25 -4.09
C TYR A 59 -3.84 -5.94 -3.58
N SER A 60 -4.22 -4.67 -3.45
CA SER A 60 -5.59 -4.26 -3.09
C SER A 60 -6.57 -4.64 -4.19
N LEU A 61 -6.20 -4.44 -5.47
CA LEU A 61 -7.02 -4.88 -6.60
C LEU A 61 -7.17 -6.40 -6.63
N ALA A 62 -6.09 -7.15 -6.32
CA ALA A 62 -6.18 -8.60 -6.20
C ALA A 62 -7.10 -9.01 -5.03
N ALA A 63 -6.98 -8.35 -3.88
CA ALA A 63 -7.83 -8.59 -2.70
C ALA A 63 -9.32 -8.36 -3.00
N LEU A 64 -9.68 -7.36 -3.82
CA LEU A 64 -11.07 -7.11 -4.25
C LEU A 64 -11.72 -8.27 -5.01
N PHE A 65 -10.93 -9.18 -5.59
CA PHE A 65 -11.41 -10.38 -6.27
C PHE A 65 -11.32 -11.63 -5.40
N THR A 66 -10.97 -11.51 -4.12
CA THR A 66 -10.82 -12.60 -3.16
C THR A 66 -11.82 -12.43 -2.01
N ASP A 67 -12.41 -13.52 -1.51
CA ASP A 67 -13.47 -13.46 -0.47
C ASP A 67 -12.94 -13.27 0.98
N THR A 68 -11.63 -13.06 1.17
CA THR A 68 -10.98 -12.96 2.48
C THR A 68 -11.03 -11.53 3.05
N LYS A 69 -11.90 -11.30 4.04
CA LYS A 69 -12.06 -10.01 4.74
C LYS A 69 -10.82 -9.51 5.49
N ASP A 70 -9.90 -10.41 5.84
CA ASP A 70 -8.68 -10.04 6.56
C ASP A 70 -7.71 -9.24 5.67
N ASP A 71 -7.70 -9.52 4.36
CA ASP A 71 -6.86 -8.81 3.40
C ASP A 71 -7.33 -7.35 3.26
N ASP A 72 -8.65 -7.14 3.14
CA ASP A 72 -9.25 -5.80 3.04
C ASP A 72 -8.87 -4.90 4.20
N THR A 73 -8.93 -5.43 5.43
CA THR A 73 -8.63 -4.67 6.65
C THR A 73 -7.16 -4.25 6.69
N GLN A 74 -6.27 -5.13 6.24
CA GLN A 74 -4.84 -4.83 6.20
C GLN A 74 -4.51 -3.73 5.18
N TRP A 75 -5.06 -3.82 3.96
CA TRP A 75 -4.83 -2.82 2.92
C TRP A 75 -5.43 -1.47 3.31
N LEU A 76 -6.63 -1.45 3.89
CA LEU A 76 -7.25 -0.22 4.39
C LEU A 76 -6.38 0.43 5.48
N THR A 77 -5.85 -0.36 6.40
CA THR A 77 -4.94 0.13 7.46
C THR A 77 -3.66 0.71 6.86
N TYR A 78 -3.08 0.05 5.86
CA TYR A 78 -1.93 0.57 5.12
C TYR A 78 -2.23 1.92 4.48
N TRP A 79 -3.36 2.06 3.77
CA TRP A 79 -3.75 3.30 3.10
C TRP A 79 -3.93 4.46 4.08
N VAL A 80 -4.50 4.21 5.26
CA VAL A 80 -4.66 5.23 6.31
C VAL A 80 -3.30 5.69 6.84
N VAL A 81 -2.39 4.77 7.13
CA VAL A 81 -1.03 5.10 7.61
C VAL A 81 -0.24 5.84 6.52
N PHE A 82 -0.34 5.38 5.27
CA PHE A 82 0.30 6.01 4.11
C PHE A 82 -0.17 7.45 3.90
N ALA A 83 -1.48 7.68 3.93
CA ALA A 83 -2.06 9.00 3.77
C ALA A 83 -1.63 9.94 4.91
N PHE A 84 -1.65 9.46 6.16
CA PHE A 84 -1.18 10.25 7.31
C PHE A 84 0.30 10.65 7.15
N PHE A 85 1.16 9.70 6.78
CA PHE A 85 2.58 9.97 6.57
C PHE A 85 2.81 10.94 5.41
N SER A 86 2.09 10.78 4.29
CA SER A 86 2.18 11.66 3.13
C SER A 86 1.79 13.11 3.46
N VAL A 87 0.80 13.30 4.34
CA VAL A 87 0.38 14.62 4.80
C VAL A 87 1.46 15.23 5.69
N VAL A 88 1.96 14.50 6.69
CA VAL A 88 3.04 14.97 7.57
C VAL A 88 4.28 15.34 6.78
N GLU A 89 4.67 14.52 5.81
CA GLU A 89 5.79 14.82 4.91
C GLU A 89 5.56 16.10 4.08
N SER A 90 4.33 16.37 3.65
CA SER A 90 4.01 17.61 2.92
C SER A 90 4.23 18.86 3.81
N PHE A 91 4.02 18.74 5.12
CA PHE A 91 4.24 19.83 6.08
C PHE A 91 5.71 20.04 6.43
N PHE A 92 6.53 18.97 6.45
CA PHE A 92 7.92 19.06 6.82
C PHE A 92 8.82 18.75 5.62
N ASN A 93 9.60 19.73 5.17
CA ASN A 93 10.58 19.55 4.10
C ASN A 93 11.84 18.80 4.62
N ILE A 94 11.64 17.55 5.05
CA ILE A 94 12.60 16.69 5.77
C ILE A 94 13.82 16.34 4.90
N VAL A 95 13.65 16.41 3.57
CA VAL A 95 14.68 16.12 2.58
C VAL A 95 15.93 17.00 2.75
N TYR A 96 15.75 18.27 3.14
CA TYR A 96 16.88 19.19 3.34
C TYR A 96 17.65 18.93 4.64
N TRP A 97 17.01 18.29 5.62
CA TRP A 97 17.59 18.09 6.95
C TRP A 97 18.29 16.74 7.09
N PHE A 98 17.86 15.72 6.32
CA PHE A 98 18.37 14.36 6.44
C PHE A 98 18.78 13.78 5.07
N PRO A 99 20.10 13.69 4.77
CA PRO A 99 20.56 12.95 3.60
C PRO A 99 20.16 11.48 3.76
N PHE A 100 19.68 10.83 2.69
CA PHE A 100 19.07 9.49 2.66
C PHE A 100 17.64 9.34 3.17
N TYR A 101 16.89 10.43 3.39
CA TYR A 101 15.48 10.37 3.81
C TYR A 101 14.61 9.49 2.88
N PHE A 102 14.78 9.56 1.56
CA PHE A 102 13.99 8.74 0.63
C PHE A 102 14.28 7.24 0.72
N VAL A 103 15.51 6.85 1.08
CA VAL A 103 15.85 5.44 1.32
C VAL A 103 15.13 4.96 2.57
N PHE A 104 15.17 5.75 3.66
CA PHE A 104 14.45 5.44 4.88
C PHE A 104 12.94 5.35 4.63
N LYS A 105 12.38 6.30 3.90
CA LYS A 105 10.97 6.29 3.50
C LYS A 105 10.62 5.04 2.71
N PHE A 106 11.45 4.66 1.73
CA PHE A 106 11.23 3.45 0.95
C PHE A 106 11.21 2.19 1.83
N VAL A 107 12.20 2.04 2.72
CA VAL A 107 12.26 0.91 3.65
C VAL A 107 11.07 0.91 4.60
N PHE A 108 10.67 2.08 5.08
CA PHE A 108 9.50 2.24 5.95
C PHE A 108 8.19 1.85 5.25
N LEU A 109 7.99 2.28 4.00
CA LEU A 109 6.84 1.90 3.17
C LEU A 109 6.83 0.40 2.87
N LEU A 110 8.00 -0.17 2.59
CA LEU A 110 8.14 -1.61 2.34
C LEU A 110 7.82 -2.41 3.61
N TRP A 111 8.31 -1.97 4.77
CA TRP A 111 7.97 -2.55 6.07
C TRP A 111 6.47 -2.47 6.39
N LEU A 112 5.83 -1.33 6.05
CA LEU A 112 4.38 -1.17 6.15
C LEU A 112 3.60 -2.11 5.23
N SER A 113 4.12 -2.34 4.03
CA SER A 113 3.47 -3.17 2.99
C SER A 113 3.56 -4.68 3.28
N LEU A 114 4.49 -5.11 4.13
CA LEU A 114 4.72 -6.53 4.42
C LEU A 114 3.65 -7.08 5.38
N PRO A 115 2.75 -7.99 4.92
CA PRO A 115 1.74 -8.63 5.79
C PRO A 115 2.37 -9.37 6.97
N MET A 116 3.56 -9.96 6.76
CA MET A 116 4.25 -10.79 7.75
C MET A 116 4.63 -10.02 9.02
N PHE A 117 4.99 -8.73 8.89
CA PHE A 117 5.39 -7.90 10.03
C PHE A 117 4.22 -7.15 10.66
N ARG A 118 3.04 -7.12 10.02
CA ARG A 118 1.85 -6.35 10.45
C ARG A 118 2.20 -4.91 10.85
N GLY A 119 3.18 -4.30 10.17
CA GLY A 119 3.73 -3.00 10.56
C GLY A 119 2.68 -1.88 10.53
N ALA A 120 1.78 -1.91 9.55
CA ALA A 120 0.65 -1.00 9.47
C ALA A 120 -0.28 -1.11 10.67
N GLU A 121 -0.54 -2.34 11.15
CA GLU A 121 -1.39 -2.57 12.32
C GLU A 121 -0.71 -2.12 13.62
N ILE A 122 0.60 -2.27 13.74
CA ILE A 122 1.36 -1.78 14.91
C ILE A 122 1.24 -0.26 15.01
N ILE A 123 1.47 0.46 13.91
CA ILE A 123 1.33 1.92 13.87
C ILE A 123 -0.12 2.34 14.08
N PHE A 124 -1.06 1.61 13.47
CA PHE A 124 -2.47 1.87 13.66
C PHE A 124 -2.86 1.71 15.12
N ARG A 125 -2.55 0.60 15.79
CA ARG A 125 -2.91 0.37 17.20
C ARG A 125 -2.16 1.27 18.17
N SER A 126 -0.89 1.58 17.91
CA SER A 126 -0.04 2.34 18.83
C SER A 126 -0.25 3.84 18.73
N PHE A 127 -0.49 4.38 17.53
CA PHE A 127 -0.48 5.83 17.30
C PHE A 127 -1.82 6.36 16.79
N LEU A 128 -2.37 5.76 15.74
CA LEU A 128 -3.63 6.23 15.13
C LEU A 128 -4.84 5.86 15.97
N ALA A 129 -4.92 4.67 16.54
CA ALA A 129 -6.05 4.21 17.34
C ALA A 129 -6.25 5.07 18.60
N PRO A 130 -5.24 5.46 19.40
CA PRO A 130 -5.48 6.36 20.53
C PRO A 130 -5.87 7.80 20.11
N THR A 131 -5.40 8.29 18.96
CA THR A 131 -5.82 9.60 18.43
C THR A 131 -7.23 9.55 17.82
N LEU A 132 -7.48 8.60 16.92
CA LEU A 132 -8.79 8.40 16.28
C LEU A 132 -9.84 7.87 17.25
N SER A 133 -9.53 7.01 18.22
CA SER A 133 -10.53 6.52 19.18
C SER A 133 -11.15 7.64 20.00
N ARG A 134 -10.50 8.81 20.15
CA ARG A 134 -11.14 9.98 20.75
C ARG A 134 -12.24 10.58 19.87
N TYR A 135 -12.14 10.44 18.56
CA TYR A 135 -13.13 10.89 17.58
C TYR A 135 -14.15 9.78 17.22
N PHE A 136 -13.70 8.52 17.16
CA PHE A 136 -14.50 7.34 16.82
C PHE A 136 -15.09 6.60 18.03
N LYS A 137 -14.84 7.04 19.28
CA LYS A 137 -15.66 6.65 20.44
C LYS A 137 -17.13 7.10 20.33
N GLY A 138 -17.46 7.90 19.32
CA GLY A 138 -18.83 8.11 18.83
C GLY A 138 -19.29 7.08 17.78
N GLY A 139 -18.71 5.87 17.78
CA GLY A 139 -19.00 4.74 16.89
C GLY A 139 -20.40 4.13 17.07
N SER A 140 -21.40 4.98 17.17
CA SER A 140 -22.81 4.63 17.02
C SER A 140 -23.55 5.70 16.23
N SER A 141 -22.90 6.72 15.64
CA SER A 141 -23.66 7.74 14.91
C SER A 141 -24.36 7.14 13.68
N SER A 142 -23.68 6.36 12.85
CA SER A 142 -24.33 5.68 11.70
C SER A 142 -25.28 4.55 12.11
N ALA A 143 -24.94 3.77 13.15
CA ALA A 143 -25.81 2.72 13.69
C ALA A 143 -27.07 3.29 14.37
N ASN A 144 -26.94 4.39 15.12
CA ASN A 144 -28.05 5.11 15.76
C ASN A 144 -28.87 5.93 14.77
N LEU A 145 -28.27 6.42 13.68
CA LEU A 145 -28.99 7.10 12.60
C LEU A 145 -29.82 6.09 11.79
N ARG A 146 -29.26 4.90 11.52
CA ARG A 146 -30.01 3.78 10.91
C ARG A 146 -31.13 3.32 11.82
N SER A 147 -30.86 3.06 13.11
CA SER A 147 -31.91 2.66 14.04
C SER A 147 -32.99 3.73 14.24
N LYS A 148 -32.65 5.03 14.19
CA LYS A 148 -33.63 6.13 14.19
C LYS A 148 -34.44 6.20 12.90
N ALA A 149 -33.82 5.97 11.75
CA ALA A 149 -34.52 5.96 10.46
C ALA A 149 -35.50 4.77 10.40
N ASP A 150 -35.08 3.58 10.80
CA ASP A 150 -35.93 2.38 10.85
C ASP A 150 -37.08 2.55 11.85
N ALA A 151 -36.83 3.18 13.01
CA ALA A 151 -37.87 3.52 13.99
C ALA A 151 -38.84 4.60 13.52
N ALA A 152 -38.41 5.52 12.64
CA ALA A 152 -39.28 6.53 12.05
C ALA A 152 -40.18 5.94 10.95
N VAL A 153 -39.66 5.01 10.16
CA VAL A 153 -40.43 4.29 9.12
C VAL A 153 -41.52 3.41 9.73
N ASN A 154 -41.22 2.67 10.81
CA ASN A 154 -42.20 1.82 11.50
C ASN A 154 -43.27 2.60 12.30
N LYS A 155 -43.19 3.93 12.39
CA LYS A 155 -44.16 4.76 13.10
C LYS A 155 -45.13 5.51 12.16
N SER A 156 -44.94 5.34 10.86
CA SER A 156 -45.75 5.95 9.79
C SER A 156 -46.74 4.99 9.12
N ASP A 157 -46.80 3.73 9.56
CA ASP A 157 -47.87 2.76 9.30
C ASP A 157 -48.80 2.65 10.53
#